data_AF-A0A943QK72-F1
#
_entry.id   AF-A0A943QK72-F1
#
_cell.length_a   1.000
_cell.length_b   1.000
_cell.length_c   1.000
_cell.angle_alpha   90.00
_cell.angle_beta   90.00
_cell.angle_gamma   90.00
#
_symmetry.space_group_name_H-M   'P 1'
#
loop_
_entity.id
_entity.type
_entity.pdbx_description
1 polymer ?
#
loop_
_entity_poly.entity_id
_entity_poly.type
_entity_poly.pdbx_seq_one_letter_code
_entity_poly.pdbx_strand_id
1 'polypeptide(L)'
;MSFELFNKLKDEIINIDENLYEDLEEDYNEIVEIDNTSIHNLNFFSKGMFLRNINEKDIIEFFSKAYEEDEKKALKILFFIRDKEKGLGERKVFRVCLNYLGNINSHILKENLSLIPYYGRWDDLYSLFDTKLENETIKLIKDTLNKDLNSLAPSTLAKWLKSENTSSSESRRLGRKTRLLLNMSSKEYRTTLSKLRKKLNIVESSMSKGNWEGIQYGNITFKSINKYKNAFLKHDYSRYKEYRELYRQFLGYRGIGLKESLIDENFPYMFVEDFIKNGHASSLYEYKSYIKEYKGDTIVSLGLSSKNFINNKNINTLYAGVGTILYFLRENRGRYKKHIITMKPKPNFKKIDMDNMKDNVEEIVKASVCNEINVEAALDLILFAAIKHGINEEHIPTRLLFIIDPGCKISMLSKGNNKDTPYFVNAEEFERIKEKWSCANLNIPHLIFWNIDKRRESATIIKYSDNFTYAFGYSNEVFISLLNDESNSTQDLLNKVLEDDRYKAVI
;
A
#
# COMPACT_ATOMS: atom_id res chain seq x y z
N MET A 1 -2.40 7.08 29.77
CA MET A 1 -2.31 8.45 29.20
C MET A 1 -3.41 8.58 28.17
N SER A 2 -4.31 9.53 28.33
CA SER A 2 -5.68 9.46 27.81
C SER A 2 -5.83 9.97 26.37
N PHE A 3 -6.91 9.53 25.73
CA PHE A 3 -7.53 10.08 24.50
C PHE A 3 -7.61 11.63 24.50
N GLU A 4 -7.70 12.20 25.70
CA GLU A 4 -7.59 13.61 26.06
C GLU A 4 -6.32 14.31 25.56
N LEU A 5 -5.13 13.68 25.66
CA LEU A 5 -3.88 14.25 25.15
C LEU A 5 -3.92 14.35 23.62
N PHE A 6 -4.42 13.31 22.96
CA PHE A 6 -4.55 13.29 21.50
C PHE A 6 -5.55 14.35 21.01
N ASN A 7 -6.64 14.61 21.75
CA ASN A 7 -7.53 15.73 21.48
C ASN A 7 -6.84 17.08 21.72
N LYS A 8 -6.11 17.26 22.83
CA LYS A 8 -5.33 18.49 23.09
C LYS A 8 -4.35 18.80 21.96
N LEU A 9 -3.66 17.78 21.42
CA LEU A 9 -2.78 17.95 20.25
C LEU A 9 -3.56 18.42 19.01
N LYS A 10 -4.78 17.92 18.77
CA LYS A 10 -5.63 18.43 17.68
C LYS A 10 -6.03 19.87 17.91
N ASP A 11 -6.46 20.23 19.11
CA ASP A 11 -6.90 21.58 19.44
C ASP A 11 -5.73 22.57 19.29
N GLU A 12 -4.52 22.19 19.72
CA GLU A 12 -3.30 22.96 19.47
C GLU A 12 -2.99 23.07 17.96
N ILE A 13 -3.13 22.00 17.16
CA ILE A 13 -2.88 22.01 15.70
C ILE A 13 -3.93 22.81 14.91
N ILE A 14 -5.21 22.80 15.33
CA ILE A 14 -6.30 23.57 14.72
C ILE A 14 -6.03 25.08 14.84
N ASN A 15 -5.31 25.50 15.89
CA ASN A 15 -4.95 26.90 16.12
C ASN A 15 -3.64 27.34 15.41
N ILE A 16 -3.00 26.49 14.60
CA ILE A 16 -1.78 26.84 13.83
C ILE A 16 -2.17 27.27 12.41
N ASP A 17 -2.61 28.53 12.34
CA ASP A 17 -2.71 29.47 11.21
C ASP A 17 -3.01 28.94 9.78
N GLU A 18 -4.18 29.31 9.26
CA GLU A 18 -4.61 29.12 7.87
C GLU A 18 -4.17 30.30 7.00
N ASN A 19 -3.07 30.16 6.26
CA ASN A 19 -2.72 31.07 5.16
C ASN A 19 -2.22 30.27 3.95
N LEU A 20 -2.98 30.37 2.84
CA LEU A 20 -2.75 29.66 1.57
C LEU A 20 -2.77 30.71 0.45
N TYR A 21 -1.87 30.61 -0.53
CA TYR A 21 -1.84 31.46 -1.73
C TYR A 21 -1.93 30.61 -3.00
N GLU A 22 -2.60 31.15 -4.02
CA GLU A 22 -2.89 30.54 -5.33
C GLU A 22 -2.06 31.17 -6.48
N ASP A 23 -1.99 30.42 -7.60
CA ASP A 23 -1.68 30.80 -9.01
C ASP A 23 -0.22 31.23 -9.39
N LEU A 24 0.32 30.96 -10.60
CA LEU A 24 -0.16 30.16 -11.76
C LEU A 24 1.01 29.54 -12.60
N GLU A 25 0.85 29.38 -13.93
CA GLU A 25 1.72 28.68 -14.91
C GLU A 25 2.49 29.62 -15.88
N GLU A 26 3.53 29.09 -16.55
CA GLU A 26 3.76 29.30 -18.00
C GLU A 26 4.65 28.19 -18.63
N ASP A 27 4.60 28.05 -19.95
CA ASP A 27 5.00 26.87 -20.76
C ASP A 27 6.50 26.55 -20.87
N TYR A 28 6.83 25.31 -21.28
CA TYR A 28 7.63 24.97 -22.48
C TYR A 28 7.76 23.44 -22.68
N ASN A 29 7.69 22.99 -23.94
CA ASN A 29 7.91 21.60 -24.35
C ASN A 29 9.33 21.40 -24.91
N GLU A 30 9.97 20.27 -24.58
CA GLU A 30 10.54 19.31 -25.55
C GLU A 30 11.04 18.06 -24.80
N ILE A 31 10.95 16.89 -25.41
CA ILE A 31 11.36 15.60 -24.82
C ILE A 31 12.55 15.08 -25.63
N VAL A 32 13.66 14.78 -24.95
CA VAL A 32 14.77 14.02 -25.52
C VAL A 32 14.67 12.58 -25.04
N GLU A 33 14.56 11.64 -25.99
CA GLU A 33 14.51 10.21 -25.70
C GLU A 33 15.89 9.72 -25.22
N ILE A 34 15.90 8.96 -24.12
CA ILE A 34 17.03 8.09 -23.78
C ILE A 34 16.58 6.65 -23.98
N ASP A 35 17.26 5.99 -24.91
CA ASP A 35 16.95 4.67 -25.43
C ASP A 35 17.14 3.58 -24.37
N ASN A 36 16.06 2.87 -24.03
CA ASN A 36 16.13 1.61 -23.27
C ASN A 36 14.83 0.81 -23.50
N THR A 37 14.96 -0.36 -24.12
CA THR A 37 13.87 -1.15 -24.74
C THR A 37 12.95 -1.90 -23.75
N SER A 38 12.75 -1.38 -22.54
CA SER A 38 11.85 -1.93 -21.51
C SER A 38 11.30 -0.87 -20.52
N ILE A 39 11.34 0.42 -20.87
CA ILE A 39 11.00 1.53 -19.98
C ILE A 39 9.52 1.52 -19.57
N HIS A 40 8.58 1.13 -20.44
CA HIS A 40 7.15 1.26 -20.18
C HIS A 40 6.62 0.13 -19.30
N ASN A 41 7.02 -1.13 -19.49
CA ASN A 41 6.65 -2.19 -18.56
C ASN A 41 7.23 -1.96 -17.16
N LEU A 42 8.49 -1.50 -17.07
CA LEU A 42 9.13 -1.17 -15.79
C LEU A 42 8.44 0.02 -15.09
N ASN A 43 8.03 1.03 -15.85
CA ASN A 43 7.23 2.14 -15.34
C ASN A 43 5.84 1.70 -14.88
N PHE A 44 5.11 0.88 -15.64
CA PHE A 44 3.78 0.42 -15.25
C PHE A 44 3.83 -0.48 -14.01
N PHE A 45 4.85 -1.34 -13.92
CA PHE A 45 5.12 -2.17 -12.74
C PHE A 45 5.42 -1.32 -11.49
N SER A 46 6.40 -0.41 -11.56
CA SER A 46 6.78 0.44 -10.41
C SER A 46 5.67 1.41 -9.99
N LYS A 47 4.91 1.95 -10.94
CA LYS A 47 3.84 2.93 -10.67
C LYS A 47 2.51 2.28 -10.25
N GLY A 48 2.31 0.98 -10.50
CA GLY A 48 1.03 0.28 -10.35
C GLY A 48 0.30 0.47 -9.01
N MET A 49 1.01 0.63 -7.89
CA MET A 49 0.42 0.88 -6.56
C MET A 49 -0.14 2.31 -6.41
N PHE A 50 0.48 3.28 -7.07
CA PHE A 50 0.17 4.70 -6.96
C PHE A 50 -1.01 5.12 -7.84
N LEU A 51 -1.24 4.39 -8.93
CA LEU A 51 -2.33 4.59 -9.89
C LEU A 51 -3.73 4.58 -9.26
N ARG A 52 -3.90 4.06 -8.03
CA ARG A 52 -5.19 3.99 -7.32
C ARG A 52 -5.90 5.34 -7.19
N ASN A 53 -5.17 6.41 -6.86
CA ASN A 53 -5.75 7.74 -6.62
C ASN A 53 -5.79 8.63 -7.87
N ILE A 54 -5.11 8.24 -8.94
CA ILE A 54 -5.01 9.00 -10.19
C ILE A 54 -6.31 8.85 -11.02
N ASN A 55 -6.60 9.81 -11.90
CA ASN A 55 -7.72 9.74 -12.82
C ASN A 55 -7.60 8.54 -13.79
N GLU A 56 -8.71 8.10 -14.41
CA GLU A 56 -8.71 6.88 -15.22
C GLU A 56 -7.96 7.01 -16.56
N LYS A 57 -7.79 8.22 -17.10
CA LYS A 57 -7.03 8.45 -18.35
C LYS A 57 -5.56 8.18 -18.16
N ASP A 58 -4.94 8.72 -17.12
CA ASP A 58 -3.51 8.51 -16.85
C ASP A 58 -3.21 7.02 -16.54
N ILE A 59 -4.14 6.30 -15.89
CA ILE A 59 -4.05 4.85 -15.69
C ILE A 59 -4.01 4.11 -17.03
N ILE A 60 -4.87 4.50 -17.97
CA ILE A 60 -4.90 3.94 -19.32
C ILE A 60 -3.61 4.28 -20.06
N GLU A 61 -3.08 5.50 -19.95
CA GLU A 61 -1.84 5.92 -20.62
C GLU A 61 -0.62 5.12 -20.15
N PHE A 62 -0.44 4.92 -18.83
CA PHE A 62 0.65 4.08 -18.32
C PHE A 62 0.51 2.62 -18.76
N PHE A 63 -0.73 2.10 -18.82
CA PHE A 63 -0.98 0.74 -19.24
C PHE A 63 -0.83 0.54 -20.76
N SER A 64 -1.33 1.45 -21.59
CA SER A 64 -1.28 1.32 -23.05
C SER A 64 0.16 1.36 -23.55
N LYS A 65 1.00 2.26 -23.02
CA LYS A 65 2.44 2.29 -23.35
C LYS A 65 3.16 0.99 -22.99
N ALA A 66 2.85 0.39 -21.83
CA ALA A 66 3.41 -0.91 -21.45
C ALA A 66 2.89 -2.07 -22.33
N TYR A 67 1.62 -2.02 -22.70
CA TYR A 67 0.95 -3.01 -23.55
C TYR A 67 1.42 -2.95 -25.01
N GLU A 68 1.69 -1.74 -25.53
CA GLU A 68 2.32 -1.49 -26.83
C GLU A 68 3.79 -1.97 -26.86
N GLU A 69 4.51 -1.86 -25.75
CA GLU A 69 5.89 -2.38 -25.61
C GLU A 69 5.94 -3.91 -25.58
N ASP A 70 5.08 -4.57 -24.79
CA ASP A 70 4.96 -6.03 -24.73
C ASP A 70 3.62 -6.44 -24.08
N GLU A 71 2.63 -6.81 -24.91
CA GLU A 71 1.27 -7.16 -24.46
C GLU A 71 1.26 -8.22 -23.34
N LYS A 72 2.19 -9.19 -23.39
CA LYS A 72 2.26 -10.34 -22.48
C LYS A 72 2.89 -9.95 -21.15
N LYS A 73 3.98 -9.19 -21.14
CA LYS A 73 4.55 -8.62 -19.91
C LYS A 73 3.55 -7.68 -19.26
N ALA A 74 2.90 -6.81 -20.02
CA ALA A 74 1.90 -5.88 -19.52
C ALA A 74 0.72 -6.60 -18.86
N LEU A 75 0.24 -7.71 -19.46
CA LEU A 75 -0.80 -8.54 -18.84
C LEU A 75 -0.31 -9.27 -17.59
N LYS A 76 0.91 -9.82 -17.56
CA LYS A 76 1.49 -10.41 -16.34
C LYS A 76 1.58 -9.39 -15.21
N ILE A 77 2.09 -8.19 -15.49
CA ILE A 77 2.13 -7.06 -14.55
C ILE A 77 0.71 -6.69 -14.11
N LEU A 78 -0.26 -6.62 -15.02
CA LEU A 78 -1.65 -6.30 -14.71
C LEU A 78 -2.30 -7.34 -13.78
N PHE A 79 -2.03 -8.63 -13.98
CA PHE A 79 -2.48 -9.70 -13.09
C PHE A 79 -1.76 -9.69 -11.73
N PHE A 80 -0.48 -9.36 -11.69
CA PHE A 80 0.25 -9.10 -10.43
C PHE A 80 -0.31 -7.90 -9.66
N ILE A 81 -0.54 -6.76 -10.34
CA ILE A 81 -1.21 -5.58 -9.80
C ILE A 81 -2.56 -5.97 -9.16
N ARG A 82 -3.30 -6.90 -9.79
CA ARG A 82 -4.57 -7.35 -9.25
C ARG A 82 -4.49 -8.40 -8.16
N ASP A 83 -3.51 -9.30 -8.17
CA ASP A 83 -3.54 -10.53 -7.38
C ASP A 83 -3.80 -10.26 -5.89
N LYS A 84 -4.91 -10.81 -5.38
CA LYS A 84 -5.39 -10.60 -4.02
C LYS A 84 -4.62 -11.39 -2.94
N GLU A 85 -3.75 -12.31 -3.36
CA GLU A 85 -3.06 -13.29 -2.51
C GLU A 85 -1.54 -13.11 -2.47
N LYS A 86 -0.91 -12.83 -3.63
CA LYS A 86 0.55 -12.62 -3.74
C LYS A 86 0.97 -11.28 -4.36
N GLY A 87 0.04 -10.49 -4.88
CA GLY A 87 0.33 -9.22 -5.55
C GLY A 87 -0.31 -8.03 -4.85
N LEU A 88 -0.49 -6.94 -5.60
CA LEU A 88 -0.81 -5.62 -5.02
C LEU A 88 -2.29 -5.48 -4.62
N GLY A 89 -3.16 -6.38 -5.09
CA GLY A 89 -4.59 -6.36 -4.78
C GLY A 89 -5.37 -5.16 -5.34
N GLU A 90 -4.80 -4.42 -6.30
CA GLU A 90 -5.36 -3.18 -6.82
C GLU A 90 -6.57 -3.41 -7.72
N ARG A 91 -7.72 -2.93 -7.25
CA ARG A 91 -8.99 -3.16 -7.94
C ARG A 91 -9.30 -2.10 -8.98
N LYS A 92 -9.02 -0.82 -8.69
CA LYS A 92 -9.36 0.29 -9.58
C LYS A 92 -8.53 0.20 -10.86
N VAL A 93 -7.22 0.20 -10.71
CA VAL A 93 -6.22 0.07 -11.79
C VAL A 93 -6.59 -1.09 -12.71
N PHE A 94 -6.73 -2.30 -12.16
CA PHE A 94 -7.10 -3.48 -12.92
C PHE A 94 -8.43 -3.35 -13.68
N ARG A 95 -9.46 -2.80 -13.04
CA ARG A 95 -10.79 -2.63 -13.63
C ARG A 95 -10.84 -1.61 -14.77
N VAL A 96 -10.03 -0.57 -14.68
CA VAL A 96 -9.86 0.44 -15.73
C VAL A 96 -9.14 -0.18 -16.93
N CYS A 97 -8.00 -0.84 -16.71
CA CYS A 97 -7.26 -1.55 -17.77
C CYS A 97 -8.10 -2.66 -18.42
N LEU A 98 -8.89 -3.43 -17.64
CA LEU A 98 -9.83 -4.42 -18.19
C LEU A 98 -10.87 -3.79 -19.12
N ASN A 99 -11.47 -2.65 -18.73
CA ASN A 99 -12.47 -1.99 -19.57
C ASN A 99 -11.84 -1.49 -20.89
N TYR A 100 -10.66 -0.89 -20.81
CA TYR A 100 -9.87 -0.48 -21.98
C TYR A 100 -9.59 -1.67 -22.93
N LEU A 101 -9.04 -2.78 -22.41
CA LEU A 101 -8.76 -4.00 -23.17
C LEU A 101 -10.03 -4.61 -23.80
N GLY A 102 -11.17 -4.56 -23.09
CA GLY A 102 -12.46 -4.98 -23.61
C GLY A 102 -13.00 -4.11 -24.74
N ASN A 103 -12.70 -2.80 -24.72
CA ASN A 103 -13.11 -1.86 -25.76
C ASN A 103 -12.25 -1.97 -27.04
N ILE A 104 -10.95 -2.24 -26.91
CA ILE A 104 -10.09 -2.55 -28.06
C ILE A 104 -10.28 -3.98 -28.59
N ASN A 105 -11.00 -4.85 -27.88
CA ASN A 105 -11.18 -6.28 -28.19
C ASN A 105 -9.85 -7.05 -28.22
N SER A 106 -9.02 -6.86 -27.18
CA SER A 106 -7.76 -7.59 -27.03
C SER A 106 -7.99 -9.10 -27.07
N HIS A 107 -7.42 -9.76 -28.09
CA HIS A 107 -7.44 -11.21 -28.23
C HIS A 107 -6.74 -11.87 -27.02
N ILE A 108 -5.64 -11.29 -26.56
CA ILE A 108 -4.89 -11.85 -25.44
C ILE A 108 -5.70 -11.75 -24.14
N LEU A 109 -6.44 -10.66 -23.90
CA LEU A 109 -7.36 -10.62 -22.75
C LEU A 109 -8.45 -11.70 -22.86
N LYS A 110 -8.99 -11.97 -24.06
CA LYS A 110 -10.03 -12.99 -24.27
C LYS A 110 -9.58 -14.37 -23.79
N GLU A 111 -8.37 -14.79 -24.15
CA GLU A 111 -7.80 -16.08 -23.69
C GLU A 111 -7.58 -16.10 -22.16
N ASN A 112 -7.19 -14.95 -21.59
CA ASN A 112 -6.93 -14.80 -20.16
C ASN A 112 -8.19 -14.55 -19.29
N LEU A 113 -9.41 -14.50 -19.85
CA LEU A 113 -10.65 -14.18 -19.09
C LEU A 113 -10.89 -15.07 -17.87
N SER A 114 -10.58 -16.37 -17.98
CA SER A 114 -10.77 -17.34 -16.90
C SER A 114 -9.88 -17.08 -15.67
N LEU A 115 -8.80 -16.31 -15.84
CA LEU A 115 -7.85 -15.97 -14.79
C LEU A 115 -8.30 -14.76 -13.95
N ILE A 116 -9.20 -13.92 -14.46
CA ILE A 116 -9.69 -12.71 -13.76
C ILE A 116 -10.24 -13.04 -12.36
N PRO A 117 -11.09 -14.07 -12.16
CA PRO A 117 -11.57 -14.42 -10.82
C PRO A 117 -10.54 -15.15 -9.95
N TYR A 118 -9.54 -15.78 -10.57
CA TYR A 118 -8.49 -16.54 -9.91
C TYR A 118 -7.51 -15.61 -9.16
N TYR A 119 -6.86 -14.67 -9.87
CA TYR A 119 -6.05 -13.63 -9.22
C TYR A 119 -6.93 -12.58 -8.52
N GLY A 120 -8.06 -12.22 -9.15
CA GLY A 120 -8.98 -11.20 -8.69
C GLY A 120 -10.25 -11.73 -8.04
N ARG A 121 -11.39 -11.20 -8.44
CA ARG A 121 -12.73 -11.60 -7.96
C ARG A 121 -13.69 -11.62 -9.15
N TRP A 122 -14.73 -12.45 -9.03
CA TRP A 122 -15.78 -12.55 -10.03
C TRP A 122 -16.52 -11.23 -10.30
N ASP A 123 -16.59 -10.28 -9.36
CA ASP A 123 -17.18 -8.95 -9.61
C ASP A 123 -16.24 -7.97 -10.34
N ASP A 124 -15.01 -8.37 -10.67
CA ASP A 124 -14.13 -7.58 -11.55
C ASP A 124 -14.48 -7.79 -13.03
N LEU A 125 -15.13 -8.92 -13.39
CA LEU A 125 -15.67 -9.16 -14.74
C LEU A 125 -16.74 -8.13 -15.16
N TYR A 126 -17.38 -7.45 -14.21
CA TYR A 126 -18.32 -6.36 -14.52
C TYR A 126 -17.66 -5.17 -15.25
N SER A 127 -16.33 -5.05 -15.25
CA SER A 127 -15.61 -4.07 -16.08
C SER A 127 -15.65 -4.38 -17.58
N LEU A 128 -15.99 -5.61 -17.96
CA LEU A 128 -16.12 -6.05 -19.35
C LEU A 128 -17.57 -6.00 -19.85
N PHE A 129 -18.52 -5.62 -18.98
CA PHE A 129 -19.89 -5.36 -19.38
C PHE A 129 -19.93 -4.09 -20.23
N ASP A 130 -20.85 -4.06 -21.20
CA ASP A 130 -20.96 -3.00 -22.20
C ASP A 130 -19.71 -2.85 -23.11
N THR A 131 -18.77 -3.81 -23.08
CA THR A 131 -17.58 -3.89 -23.97
C THR A 131 -17.73 -4.98 -25.04
N LYS A 132 -16.80 -5.05 -26.01
CA LYS A 132 -16.80 -6.09 -27.06
C LYS A 132 -16.60 -7.52 -26.51
N LEU A 133 -16.08 -7.67 -25.30
CA LEU A 133 -15.90 -8.96 -24.61
C LEU A 133 -17.07 -9.35 -23.69
N GLU A 134 -18.20 -8.63 -23.69
CA GLU A 134 -19.36 -8.95 -22.82
C GLU A 134 -19.88 -10.38 -23.05
N ASN A 135 -20.05 -10.81 -24.32
CA ASN A 135 -20.62 -12.13 -24.62
C ASN A 135 -19.76 -13.29 -24.10
N GLU A 136 -18.44 -13.21 -24.26
CA GLU A 136 -17.50 -14.23 -23.75
C GLU A 136 -17.43 -14.20 -22.21
N THR A 137 -17.53 -13.01 -21.61
CA THR A 137 -17.63 -12.83 -20.15
C THR A 137 -18.88 -13.49 -19.59
N ILE A 138 -20.04 -13.32 -20.25
CA ILE A 138 -21.30 -13.96 -19.87
C ILE A 138 -21.24 -15.48 -20.06
N LYS A 139 -20.61 -15.96 -21.14
CA LYS A 139 -20.38 -17.40 -21.38
C LYS A 139 -19.58 -18.03 -20.24
N LEU A 140 -18.45 -17.42 -19.84
CA LEU A 140 -17.66 -17.85 -18.69
C LEU A 140 -18.48 -17.90 -17.38
N ILE A 141 -19.31 -16.88 -17.13
CA ILE A 141 -20.20 -16.84 -15.97
C ILE A 141 -21.23 -17.98 -16.04
N LYS A 142 -21.86 -18.20 -17.20
CA LYS A 142 -22.88 -19.25 -17.42
C LYS A 142 -22.31 -20.65 -17.22
N ASP A 143 -21.18 -20.94 -17.83
CA ASP A 143 -20.52 -22.25 -17.77
C ASP A 143 -20.05 -22.57 -16.35
N THR A 144 -19.56 -21.56 -15.62
CA THR A 144 -19.19 -21.71 -14.21
C THR A 144 -20.43 -21.89 -13.32
N LEU A 145 -21.50 -21.12 -13.53
CA LEU A 145 -22.72 -21.21 -12.74
C LEU A 145 -23.39 -22.59 -12.88
N ASN A 146 -23.36 -23.17 -14.08
CA ASN A 146 -23.85 -24.52 -14.35
C ASN A 146 -23.02 -25.60 -13.63
N LYS A 147 -21.69 -25.44 -13.55
CA LYS A 147 -20.82 -26.32 -12.75
C LYS A 147 -21.09 -26.18 -11.25
N ASP A 148 -21.24 -24.95 -10.75
CA ASP A 148 -21.49 -24.65 -9.32
C ASP A 148 -22.82 -25.22 -8.80
N LEU A 149 -23.86 -25.26 -9.65
CA LEU A 149 -25.15 -25.87 -9.31
C LEU A 149 -25.00 -27.34 -8.89
N ASN A 150 -24.16 -28.10 -9.59
CA ASN A 150 -23.94 -29.52 -9.37
C ASN A 150 -22.78 -29.82 -8.40
N SER A 151 -21.86 -28.88 -8.19
CA SER A 151 -20.73 -29.06 -7.27
C SER A 151 -21.14 -29.07 -5.79
N LEU A 152 -20.50 -29.92 -4.98
CA LEU A 152 -20.55 -29.85 -3.51
C LEU A 152 -19.74 -28.67 -2.97
N ALA A 153 -18.64 -28.32 -3.65
CA ALA A 153 -17.79 -27.17 -3.36
C ALA A 153 -17.86 -26.17 -4.54
N PRO A 154 -18.91 -25.33 -4.63
CA PRO A 154 -19.05 -24.37 -5.72
C PRO A 154 -17.99 -23.27 -5.63
N SER A 155 -17.70 -22.65 -6.77
CA SER A 155 -16.85 -21.46 -6.88
C SER A 155 -17.45 -20.27 -6.12
N THR A 156 -16.62 -19.25 -5.85
CA THR A 156 -17.09 -18.01 -5.24
C THR A 156 -17.92 -17.11 -6.17
N LEU A 157 -18.24 -17.53 -7.41
CA LEU A 157 -19.03 -16.75 -8.38
C LEU A 157 -20.32 -16.20 -7.76
N ALA A 158 -21.13 -17.07 -7.15
CA ALA A 158 -22.40 -16.68 -6.56
C ALA A 158 -22.26 -15.66 -5.40
N LYS A 159 -21.10 -15.60 -4.70
CA LYS A 159 -20.84 -14.57 -3.67
C LYS A 159 -20.78 -13.17 -4.28
N TRP A 160 -20.27 -13.05 -5.51
CA TRP A 160 -19.94 -11.77 -6.14
C TRP A 160 -20.96 -11.27 -7.18
N LEU A 161 -21.70 -12.17 -7.82
CA LEU A 161 -22.79 -11.80 -8.74
C LEU A 161 -23.82 -10.88 -8.06
N LYS A 162 -24.18 -9.78 -8.72
CA LYS A 162 -25.06 -8.76 -8.13
C LYS A 162 -26.50 -9.26 -8.01
N SER A 163 -27.14 -8.93 -6.88
CA SER A 163 -28.57 -9.18 -6.67
C SER A 163 -29.40 -8.07 -7.31
N GLU A 164 -30.50 -8.41 -7.99
CA GLU A 164 -31.47 -7.43 -8.51
C GLU A 164 -32.36 -6.80 -7.40
N ASN A 165 -32.31 -7.32 -6.17
CA ASN A 165 -33.09 -6.86 -5.01
C ASN A 165 -32.21 -6.18 -3.93
N THR A 166 -31.22 -5.39 -4.34
CA THR A 166 -30.36 -4.61 -3.43
C THR A 166 -30.73 -3.12 -3.44
N SER A 167 -30.34 -2.35 -2.42
CA SER A 167 -30.61 -0.90 -2.37
C SER A 167 -29.83 -0.14 -3.46
N SER A 168 -28.55 -0.49 -3.66
CA SER A 168 -27.66 0.08 -4.67
C SER A 168 -28.27 0.01 -6.08
N SER A 169 -28.52 1.18 -6.70
CA SER A 169 -29.02 1.32 -8.06
C SER A 169 -28.14 0.57 -9.07
N GLU A 170 -26.83 0.80 -9.02
CA GLU A 170 -25.88 0.15 -9.93
C GLU A 170 -25.81 -1.37 -9.75
N SER A 171 -25.82 -1.85 -8.50
CA SER A 171 -25.86 -3.30 -8.26
C SER A 171 -27.20 -3.91 -8.73
N ARG A 172 -28.32 -3.19 -8.66
CA ARG A 172 -29.58 -3.62 -9.28
C ARG A 172 -29.49 -3.65 -10.81
N ARG A 173 -28.91 -2.62 -11.44
CA ARG A 173 -28.71 -2.55 -12.91
C ARG A 173 -27.91 -3.76 -13.38
N LEU A 174 -26.73 -3.98 -12.80
CA LEU A 174 -25.86 -5.11 -13.11
C LEU A 174 -26.54 -6.46 -12.83
N GLY A 175 -27.26 -6.60 -11.73
CA GLY A 175 -28.00 -7.83 -11.40
C GLY A 175 -29.10 -8.15 -12.42
N ARG A 176 -29.86 -7.14 -12.85
CA ARG A 176 -30.88 -7.25 -13.91
C ARG A 176 -30.25 -7.60 -15.26
N LYS A 177 -29.17 -6.92 -15.65
CA LYS A 177 -28.44 -7.20 -16.90
C LYS A 177 -27.88 -8.62 -16.90
N THR A 178 -27.24 -9.04 -15.81
CA THR A 178 -26.70 -10.40 -15.62
C THR A 178 -27.78 -11.46 -15.87
N ARG A 179 -28.95 -11.37 -15.22
CA ARG A 179 -30.00 -12.40 -15.40
C ARG A 179 -30.59 -12.42 -16.81
N LEU A 180 -30.69 -11.28 -17.48
CA LEU A 180 -31.18 -11.19 -18.86
C LEU A 180 -30.18 -11.85 -19.82
N LEU A 181 -28.90 -11.53 -19.70
CA LEU A 181 -27.82 -12.13 -20.50
C LEU A 181 -27.63 -13.64 -20.24
N LEU A 182 -28.00 -14.12 -19.05
CA LEU A 182 -28.07 -15.55 -18.73
C LEU A 182 -29.38 -16.24 -19.19
N ASN A 183 -30.33 -15.51 -19.77
CA ASN A 183 -31.68 -15.98 -20.11
C ASN A 183 -32.45 -16.57 -18.91
N MET A 184 -32.34 -15.93 -17.73
CA MET A 184 -33.00 -16.36 -16.49
C MET A 184 -34.10 -15.37 -16.07
N SER A 185 -35.23 -15.91 -15.59
CA SER A 185 -36.23 -15.11 -14.90
C SER A 185 -35.70 -14.57 -13.57
N SER A 186 -36.37 -13.53 -13.04
CA SER A 186 -36.12 -13.00 -11.69
C SER A 186 -36.12 -14.09 -10.61
N LYS A 187 -37.09 -15.01 -10.68
CA LYS A 187 -37.27 -16.07 -9.68
C LYS A 187 -36.12 -17.07 -9.73
N GLU A 188 -35.73 -17.53 -10.91
CA GLU A 188 -34.66 -18.50 -11.10
C GLU A 188 -33.30 -17.94 -10.67
N TYR A 189 -32.97 -16.71 -11.08
CA TYR A 189 -31.70 -16.07 -10.75
C TYR A 189 -31.55 -15.89 -9.22
N ARG A 190 -32.57 -15.32 -8.56
CA ARG A 190 -32.55 -15.14 -7.09
C ARG A 190 -32.50 -16.47 -6.34
N THR A 191 -33.23 -17.48 -6.79
CA THR A 191 -33.24 -18.81 -6.17
C THR A 191 -31.88 -19.51 -6.32
N THR A 192 -31.27 -19.39 -7.50
CA THR A 192 -29.93 -19.94 -7.80
C THR A 192 -28.86 -19.32 -6.91
N LEU A 193 -28.79 -17.98 -6.84
CA LEU A 193 -27.86 -17.29 -5.95
C LEU A 193 -28.06 -17.67 -4.48
N SER A 194 -29.31 -17.80 -4.03
CA SER A 194 -29.63 -18.21 -2.65
C SER A 194 -29.11 -19.63 -2.34
N LYS A 195 -29.38 -20.60 -3.21
CA LYS A 195 -28.90 -21.99 -3.09
C LYS A 195 -27.37 -22.05 -3.02
N LEU A 196 -26.66 -21.38 -3.93
CA LEU A 196 -25.21 -21.41 -4.00
C LEU A 196 -24.54 -20.66 -2.84
N ARG A 197 -25.07 -19.51 -2.41
CA ARG A 197 -24.58 -18.79 -1.23
C ARG A 197 -24.73 -19.57 0.07
N LYS A 198 -25.77 -20.41 0.18
CA LYS A 198 -25.94 -21.34 1.30
C LYS A 198 -24.87 -22.44 1.29
N LYS A 199 -24.50 -23.00 0.13
CA LYS A 199 -23.40 -23.97 0.00
C LYS A 199 -22.03 -23.37 0.39
N LEU A 200 -21.78 -22.11 0.04
CA LEU A 200 -20.49 -21.42 0.28
C LEU A 200 -20.14 -21.13 1.75
N ASN A 201 -21.00 -21.50 2.72
CA ASN A 201 -20.85 -21.30 4.17
C ASN A 201 -20.16 -19.97 4.56
N ILE A 202 -20.66 -18.88 3.98
CA ILE A 202 -20.07 -17.55 4.10
C ILE A 202 -20.03 -17.15 5.58
N VAL A 203 -18.84 -17.03 6.18
CA VAL A 203 -18.66 -16.78 7.63
C VAL A 203 -19.46 -15.57 8.11
N GLU A 204 -19.53 -14.52 7.29
CA GLU A 204 -20.32 -13.32 7.56
C GLU A 204 -21.82 -13.62 7.80
N SER A 205 -22.38 -14.66 7.16
CA SER A 205 -23.77 -15.10 7.35
C SER A 205 -24.00 -15.92 8.62
N SER A 206 -22.96 -16.58 9.15
CA SER A 206 -23.05 -17.31 10.42
C SER A 206 -22.94 -16.33 11.57
N MET A 207 -21.96 -15.42 11.49
CA MET A 207 -21.81 -14.28 12.41
C MET A 207 -23.08 -13.43 12.49
N SER A 208 -23.69 -13.07 11.36
CA SER A 208 -24.91 -12.22 11.35
C SER A 208 -26.15 -12.90 11.94
N LYS A 209 -26.12 -14.22 12.13
CA LYS A 209 -27.20 -15.01 12.75
C LYS A 209 -26.90 -15.38 14.20
N GLY A 210 -25.77 -14.94 14.76
CA GLY A 210 -25.28 -15.38 16.06
C GLY A 210 -24.87 -16.85 16.12
N ASN A 211 -24.80 -17.56 14.99
CA ASN A 211 -24.38 -18.96 14.93
C ASN A 211 -22.84 -19.04 14.89
N TRP A 212 -22.22 -18.79 16.04
CA TRP A 212 -20.77 -18.90 16.20
C TRP A 212 -20.32 -20.36 16.18
N GLU A 213 -21.05 -21.25 16.84
CA GLU A 213 -20.73 -22.69 16.93
C GLU A 213 -20.59 -23.36 15.56
N GLY A 214 -21.46 -23.02 14.59
CA GLY A 214 -21.39 -23.51 13.21
C GLY A 214 -20.21 -23.01 12.36
N ILE A 215 -19.35 -22.13 12.91
CA ILE A 215 -18.16 -21.62 12.22
C ILE A 215 -17.01 -22.62 12.33
N GLN A 216 -16.51 -23.08 11.18
CA GLN A 216 -15.39 -24.02 11.07
C GLN A 216 -14.11 -23.28 10.66
N TYR A 217 -13.24 -22.93 11.62
CA TYR A 217 -12.05 -22.09 11.37
C TYR A 217 -11.13 -22.57 10.24
N GLY A 218 -10.91 -23.88 10.12
CA GLY A 218 -10.08 -24.46 9.04
C GLY A 218 -10.60 -24.20 7.62
N ASN A 219 -11.89 -23.92 7.47
CA ASN A 219 -12.52 -23.59 6.18
C ASN A 219 -12.58 -22.07 5.91
N ILE A 220 -12.01 -21.24 6.79
CA ILE A 220 -12.01 -19.78 6.66
C ILE A 220 -10.62 -19.31 6.23
N THR A 221 -10.56 -18.49 5.19
CA THR A 221 -9.30 -17.84 4.78
C THR A 221 -8.73 -17.00 5.94
N PHE A 222 -7.44 -17.14 6.22
CA PHE A 222 -6.71 -16.41 7.27
C PHE A 222 -7.01 -14.89 7.32
N LYS A 223 -7.12 -14.26 6.15
CA LYS A 223 -7.52 -12.85 5.96
C LYS A 223 -8.87 -12.50 6.61
N SER A 224 -9.87 -13.36 6.44
CA SER A 224 -11.17 -13.22 7.12
C SER A 224 -11.05 -13.46 8.63
N ILE A 225 -10.21 -14.40 9.05
CA ILE A 225 -9.96 -14.66 10.48
C ILE A 225 -9.39 -13.41 11.17
N ASN A 226 -8.40 -12.75 10.57
CA ASN A 226 -7.84 -11.49 11.09
C ASN A 226 -8.85 -10.34 11.02
N LYS A 227 -9.56 -10.16 9.89
CA LYS A 227 -10.59 -9.11 9.73
C LYS A 227 -11.66 -9.17 10.82
N TYR A 228 -12.01 -10.37 11.27
CA TYR A 228 -13.05 -10.60 12.28
C TYR A 228 -12.49 -10.98 13.67
N LYS A 229 -11.17 -10.81 13.91
CA LYS A 229 -10.47 -11.11 15.20
C LYS A 229 -11.27 -10.65 16.42
N ASN A 230 -11.67 -9.39 16.45
CA ASN A 230 -12.38 -8.81 17.62
C ASN A 230 -13.77 -9.43 17.84
N ALA A 231 -14.43 -9.89 16.78
CA ALA A 231 -15.73 -10.54 16.88
C ALA A 231 -15.59 -11.97 17.40
N PHE A 232 -14.57 -12.72 16.94
CA PHE A 232 -14.24 -14.03 17.48
C PHE A 232 -13.78 -13.96 18.94
N LEU A 233 -12.91 -13.01 19.30
CA LEU A 233 -12.50 -12.78 20.69
C LEU A 233 -13.68 -12.47 21.61
N LYS A 234 -14.73 -11.79 21.11
CA LYS A 234 -15.91 -11.41 21.88
C LYS A 234 -16.95 -12.54 22.02
N HIS A 235 -17.11 -13.39 21.01
CA HIS A 235 -18.24 -14.32 20.91
C HIS A 235 -17.85 -15.80 20.83
N ASP A 236 -16.57 -16.12 20.60
CA ASP A 236 -16.07 -17.48 20.37
C ASP A 236 -14.60 -17.63 20.84
N TYR A 237 -14.30 -17.03 21.99
CA TYR A 237 -12.94 -16.83 22.50
C TYR A 237 -12.11 -18.12 22.55
N SER A 238 -12.65 -19.18 23.14
CA SER A 238 -11.90 -20.42 23.40
C SER A 238 -11.48 -21.12 22.11
N ARG A 239 -12.39 -21.32 21.16
CA ARG A 239 -12.09 -21.99 19.88
C ARG A 239 -11.21 -21.14 18.98
N TYR A 240 -11.38 -19.81 19.01
CA TYR A 240 -10.48 -18.89 18.31
C TYR A 240 -9.03 -19.00 18.83
N LYS A 241 -8.86 -19.06 20.16
CA LYS A 241 -7.56 -19.21 20.80
C LYS A 241 -6.91 -20.56 20.48
N GLU A 242 -7.68 -21.64 20.57
CA GLU A 242 -7.24 -22.99 20.18
C GLU A 242 -6.79 -23.05 18.71
N TYR A 243 -7.60 -22.51 17.79
CA TYR A 243 -7.23 -22.42 16.37
C TYR A 243 -5.91 -21.65 16.16
N ARG A 244 -5.73 -20.52 16.84
CA ARG A 244 -4.49 -19.71 16.72
C ARG A 244 -3.26 -20.51 17.16
N GLU A 245 -3.37 -21.29 18.24
CA GLU A 245 -2.27 -22.11 18.76
C GLU A 245 -1.93 -23.27 17.83
N LEU A 246 -2.94 -24.01 17.34
CA LEU A 246 -2.76 -25.07 16.34
C LEU A 246 -2.14 -24.54 15.05
N TYR A 247 -2.57 -23.37 14.57
CA TYR A 247 -2.03 -22.76 13.35
C TYR A 247 -0.58 -22.26 13.53
N ARG A 248 -0.24 -21.74 14.72
CA ARG A 248 1.15 -21.40 15.11
C ARG A 248 2.06 -22.64 15.09
N GLN A 249 1.62 -23.75 15.69
CA GLN A 249 2.36 -25.01 15.67
C GLN A 249 2.57 -25.53 14.23
N PHE A 250 1.50 -25.54 13.42
CA PHE A 250 1.54 -25.99 12.02
C PHE A 250 2.58 -25.25 11.17
N LEU A 251 2.74 -23.93 11.35
CA LEU A 251 3.77 -23.17 10.63
C LEU A 251 5.18 -23.51 11.10
N GLY A 252 5.40 -23.64 12.42
CA GLY A 252 6.69 -24.05 12.98
C GLY A 252 7.20 -25.37 12.39
N TYR A 253 6.31 -26.37 12.25
CA TYR A 253 6.65 -27.66 11.64
C TYR A 253 7.06 -27.59 10.15
N ARG A 254 6.68 -26.54 9.42
CA ARG A 254 6.99 -26.42 7.98
C ARG A 254 8.26 -25.66 7.65
N GLY A 255 8.96 -25.10 8.65
CA GLY A 255 10.11 -24.21 8.42
C GLY A 255 9.76 -22.93 7.65
N ILE A 256 8.47 -22.67 7.43
CA ILE A 256 7.98 -21.42 6.84
C ILE A 256 8.08 -20.39 7.96
N GLY A 257 8.90 -19.35 7.75
CA GLY A 257 8.97 -18.20 8.66
C GLY A 257 7.56 -17.72 9.01
N LEU A 258 7.30 -17.54 10.31
CA LEU A 258 5.99 -17.13 10.82
C LEU A 258 5.55 -15.83 10.12
N LYS A 259 4.53 -15.90 9.25
CA LYS A 259 3.95 -14.68 8.65
C LYS A 259 3.48 -13.75 9.77
N GLU A 260 4.11 -12.58 9.93
CA GLU A 260 4.14 -11.78 11.18
C GLU A 260 2.79 -11.52 11.86
N SER A 261 1.69 -11.53 11.11
CA SER A 261 0.30 -11.54 11.60
C SER A 261 -0.08 -12.56 12.71
N LEU A 262 0.83 -13.48 13.07
CA LEU A 262 0.67 -14.42 14.17
C LEU A 262 1.35 -14.02 15.47
N ILE A 263 2.27 -13.07 15.44
CA ILE A 263 3.14 -12.78 16.58
C ILE A 263 2.65 -11.50 17.25
N ASP A 264 2.33 -11.59 18.53
CA ASP A 264 2.15 -10.43 19.40
C ASP A 264 3.57 -9.90 19.78
N GLU A 265 4.33 -9.54 18.75
CA GLU A 265 5.70 -9.02 18.81
C GLU A 265 5.68 -7.50 18.98
N ASN A 266 6.40 -6.97 19.96
CA ASN A 266 6.48 -5.54 20.18
C ASN A 266 7.34 -4.87 19.09
N PHE A 267 6.70 -4.32 18.06
CA PHE A 267 7.35 -3.42 17.07
C PHE A 267 7.28 -1.95 17.52
N PRO A 268 8.17 -1.06 17.06
CA PRO A 268 8.19 0.34 17.50
C PRO A 268 6.88 1.10 17.29
N TYR A 269 6.05 0.69 16.34
CA TYR A 269 4.72 1.26 16.14
C TYR A 269 3.69 0.78 17.17
N MET A 270 3.84 -0.43 17.73
CA MET A 270 2.93 -0.98 18.74
C MET A 270 3.08 -0.23 20.05
N PHE A 271 4.29 0.25 20.35
CA PHE A 271 4.54 1.25 21.39
C PHE A 271 3.61 2.47 21.22
N VAL A 272 3.68 3.13 20.06
CA VAL A 272 2.92 4.36 19.81
C VAL A 272 1.41 4.08 19.74
N GLU A 273 1.02 2.93 19.20
CA GLU A 273 -0.39 2.49 19.15
C GLU A 273 -0.96 2.25 20.56
N ASP A 274 -0.21 1.61 21.47
CA ASP A 274 -0.59 1.41 22.87
C ASP A 274 -0.54 2.72 23.67
N PHE A 275 0.49 3.53 23.45
CA PHE A 275 0.68 4.83 24.08
C PHE A 275 -0.45 5.83 23.73
N ILE A 276 -0.94 5.83 22.49
CA ILE A 276 -2.01 6.74 22.07
C ILE A 276 -3.40 6.22 22.49
N LYS A 277 -3.61 4.91 22.57
CA LYS A 277 -4.92 4.33 22.97
C LYS A 277 -5.12 4.26 24.47
N ASN A 278 -4.11 3.75 25.17
CA ASN A 278 -4.14 3.41 26.58
C ASN A 278 -3.16 4.29 27.37
N GLY A 279 -2.03 4.66 26.74
CA GLY A 279 -1.00 5.49 27.33
C GLY A 279 -0.31 4.86 28.51
N HIS A 280 -0.04 3.57 28.38
CA HIS A 280 1.11 2.96 29.00
C HIS A 280 2.36 3.40 28.24
N ALA A 281 3.44 3.64 28.96
CA ALA A 281 4.76 3.83 28.38
C ALA A 281 5.59 2.59 28.71
N SER A 282 5.45 1.53 27.90
CA SER A 282 6.38 0.39 27.93
C SER A 282 7.79 0.86 27.54
N SER A 283 8.82 0.19 28.02
CA SER A 283 10.18 0.71 27.86
C SER A 283 10.66 0.49 26.42
N LEU A 284 11.25 1.53 25.78
CA LEU A 284 11.90 1.38 24.46
C LEU A 284 13.09 0.39 24.49
N TYR A 285 13.42 -0.17 25.66
CA TYR A 285 14.49 -1.13 25.85
C TYR A 285 14.11 -2.57 25.48
N GLU A 286 12.83 -2.94 25.56
CA GLU A 286 12.32 -4.31 25.30
C GLU A 286 12.38 -4.75 23.83
N TYR A 287 12.55 -3.81 22.89
CA TYR A 287 12.52 -4.03 21.44
C TYR A 287 13.81 -4.65 20.87
N LYS A 288 14.90 -4.68 21.65
CA LYS A 288 16.25 -4.95 21.12
C LYS A 288 16.59 -6.42 20.90
N SER A 289 15.74 -7.35 21.36
CA SER A 289 16.01 -8.80 21.31
C SER A 289 15.72 -9.45 19.95
N TYR A 290 14.92 -8.82 19.08
CA TYR A 290 14.43 -9.45 17.84
C TYR A 290 14.81 -8.70 16.55
N ILE A 291 15.17 -7.42 16.64
CA ILE A 291 15.63 -6.64 15.50
C ILE A 291 17.16 -6.80 15.39
N LYS A 292 17.68 -7.19 14.20
CA LYS A 292 19.14 -7.25 13.93
C LYS A 292 19.81 -5.92 14.30
N GLU A 293 21.09 -5.96 14.67
CA GLU A 293 21.86 -4.74 14.93
C GLU A 293 21.90 -3.85 13.67
N TYR A 294 21.16 -2.75 13.69
CA TYR A 294 21.22 -1.72 12.65
C TYR A 294 22.54 -0.94 12.75
N LYS A 295 23.22 -0.77 11.60
CA LYS A 295 24.58 -0.22 11.51
C LYS A 295 24.73 1.03 10.62
N GLY A 296 23.65 1.51 10.01
CA GLY A 296 23.66 2.70 9.15
C GLY A 296 23.43 4.01 9.93
N ASP A 297 23.30 5.11 9.18
CA ASP A 297 22.80 6.40 9.68
C ASP A 297 21.64 6.84 8.78
N THR A 298 20.40 6.77 9.28
CA THR A 298 19.18 7.13 8.54
C THR A 298 18.53 8.31 9.24
N ILE A 299 18.55 9.48 8.61
CA ILE A 299 17.75 10.61 9.09
C ILE A 299 16.33 10.50 8.55
N VAL A 300 15.33 10.84 9.37
CA VAL A 300 13.91 10.64 9.06
C VAL A 300 13.19 11.98 8.96
N SER A 301 12.29 12.08 7.98
CA SER A 301 11.28 13.12 7.88
C SER A 301 9.90 12.47 7.79
N LEU A 302 8.99 12.80 8.70
CA LEU A 302 7.61 12.31 8.68
C LEU A 302 6.69 13.45 8.27
N GLY A 303 5.83 13.20 7.28
CA GLY A 303 4.73 14.09 6.90
C GLY A 303 3.40 13.52 7.39
N LEU A 304 2.78 14.21 8.34
CA LEU A 304 1.42 13.96 8.84
C LEU A 304 0.48 15.05 8.32
N SER A 305 -0.43 14.67 7.43
CA SER A 305 -1.43 15.59 6.87
C SER A 305 -2.36 16.09 7.97
N SER A 306 -2.43 17.41 8.20
CA SER A 306 -3.31 18.01 9.21
C SER A 306 -4.76 17.53 9.04
N LYS A 307 -5.22 17.46 7.78
CA LYS A 307 -6.56 16.99 7.42
C LYS A 307 -6.80 15.54 7.82
N ASN A 308 -5.84 14.63 7.66
CA ASN A 308 -6.02 13.24 8.07
C ASN A 308 -5.87 13.06 9.58
N PHE A 309 -4.91 13.75 10.21
CA PHE A 309 -4.70 13.75 11.66
C PHE A 309 -5.95 14.23 12.42
N ILE A 310 -6.48 15.41 12.09
CA ILE A 310 -7.69 15.97 12.72
C ILE A 310 -8.89 15.03 12.56
N ASN A 311 -9.07 14.44 11.36
CA ASN A 311 -10.19 13.55 11.04
C ASN A 311 -10.01 12.09 11.49
N ASN A 312 -8.97 11.73 12.24
CA ASN A 312 -8.63 10.33 12.59
C ASN A 312 -8.51 9.38 11.38
N LYS A 313 -8.15 9.91 10.22
CA LYS A 313 -7.87 9.13 9.01
C LYS A 313 -6.39 8.75 9.04
N ASN A 314 -6.08 7.53 8.62
CA ASN A 314 -4.70 7.01 8.51
C ASN A 314 -3.88 7.08 9.81
N ILE A 315 -4.49 6.84 10.98
CA ILE A 315 -3.77 6.79 12.27
C ILE A 315 -2.62 5.77 12.31
N ASN A 316 -2.58 4.82 11.35
CA ASN A 316 -1.44 3.95 11.11
C ASN A 316 -0.16 4.73 10.76
N THR A 317 -0.24 5.80 9.96
CA THR A 317 0.93 6.65 9.62
C THR A 317 1.53 7.27 10.87
N LEU A 318 0.68 7.72 11.80
CA LEU A 318 1.08 8.27 13.08
C LEU A 318 1.85 7.21 13.91
N TYR A 319 1.28 6.02 14.08
CA TYR A 319 1.90 4.95 14.84
C TYR A 319 3.22 4.48 14.21
N ALA A 320 3.21 4.23 12.90
CA ALA A 320 4.36 3.73 12.16
C ALA A 320 5.48 4.76 12.06
N GLY A 321 5.15 6.00 11.70
CA GLY A 321 6.10 7.09 11.49
C GLY A 321 6.78 7.49 12.79
N VAL A 322 6.02 7.75 13.85
CA VAL A 322 6.58 8.10 15.16
C VAL A 322 7.38 6.93 15.73
N GLY A 323 6.89 5.69 15.62
CA GLY A 323 7.62 4.50 16.06
C GLY A 323 8.95 4.32 15.34
N THR A 324 8.97 4.57 14.02
CA THR A 324 10.19 4.52 13.19
C THR A 324 11.17 5.63 13.57
N ILE A 325 10.69 6.85 13.82
CA ILE A 325 11.52 7.94 14.32
C ILE A 325 12.14 7.59 15.68
N LEU A 326 11.34 7.10 16.64
CA LEU A 326 11.84 6.70 17.97
C LEU A 326 12.91 5.59 17.88
N TYR A 327 12.76 4.65 16.95
CA TYR A 327 13.76 3.63 16.68
C TYR A 327 15.08 4.23 16.15
N PHE A 328 15.02 5.06 15.10
CA PHE A 328 16.24 5.65 14.52
C PHE A 328 16.91 6.66 15.46
N LEU A 329 16.16 7.44 16.24
CA LEU A 329 16.71 8.32 17.30
C LEU A 329 17.46 7.57 18.41
N ARG A 330 17.25 6.26 18.52
CA ARG A 330 17.94 5.38 19.48
C ARG A 330 19.12 4.64 18.86
N GLU A 331 18.94 4.06 17.67
CA GLU A 331 19.93 3.12 17.09
C GLU A 331 20.91 3.78 16.09
N ASN A 332 20.61 4.97 15.55
CA ASN A 332 21.56 5.73 14.73
C ASN A 332 22.84 6.04 15.53
N ARG A 333 24.00 5.95 14.88
CA ARG A 333 25.31 6.22 15.51
C ARG A 333 26.03 7.45 14.94
N GLY A 334 25.58 7.97 13.80
CA GLY A 334 26.21 9.10 13.13
C GLY A 334 25.87 10.46 13.75
N ARG A 335 26.27 11.53 13.05
CA ARG A 335 26.13 12.93 13.50
C ARG A 335 24.68 13.34 13.72
N TYR A 336 23.74 12.66 13.05
CA TYR A 336 22.31 12.96 13.06
C TYR A 336 21.50 12.12 14.06
N LYS A 337 22.14 11.33 14.93
CA LYS A 337 21.47 10.36 15.83
C LYS A 337 20.34 10.88 16.73
N LYS A 338 20.28 12.18 17.06
CA LYS A 338 19.18 12.81 17.82
C LYS A 338 18.35 13.79 16.97
N HIS A 339 18.43 13.73 15.64
CA HIS A 339 17.82 14.71 14.73
C HIS A 339 16.80 14.07 13.77
N ILE A 340 15.71 14.81 13.53
CA ILE A 340 14.77 14.59 12.41
C ILE A 340 14.78 15.82 11.49
N ILE A 341 14.24 15.68 10.27
CA ILE A 341 13.94 16.82 9.40
C ILE A 341 12.46 17.17 9.53
N THR A 342 12.18 18.45 9.77
CA THR A 342 10.82 19.02 9.86
C THR A 342 10.57 19.92 8.67
N MET A 343 9.40 19.83 8.03
CA MET A 343 9.12 20.55 6.78
C MET A 343 8.62 21.99 6.96
N LYS A 344 8.03 22.33 8.12
CA LYS A 344 7.42 23.65 8.38
C LYS A 344 8.22 24.49 9.39
N PRO A 345 8.26 25.83 9.24
CA PRO A 345 7.76 26.61 8.09
C PRO A 345 8.65 26.45 6.83
N LYS A 346 9.83 25.87 6.99
CA LYS A 346 10.72 25.39 5.92
C LYS A 346 11.55 24.21 6.45
N PRO A 347 12.14 23.36 5.59
CA PRO A 347 13.00 22.26 6.01
C PRO A 347 14.09 22.69 7.00
N ASN A 348 14.15 22.03 8.15
CA ASN A 348 15.15 22.28 9.18
C ASN A 348 15.44 21.02 10.02
N PHE A 349 16.60 20.99 10.68
CA PHE A 349 16.95 19.95 11.64
C PHE A 349 16.29 20.25 12.98
N LYS A 350 15.52 19.30 13.49
CA LYS A 350 14.94 19.33 14.83
C LYS A 350 15.63 18.27 15.68
N LYS A 351 16.36 18.72 16.71
CA LYS A 351 16.88 17.83 17.75
C LYS A 351 15.72 17.41 18.65
N ILE A 352 15.62 16.11 18.93
CA ILE A 352 14.67 15.48 19.86
C ILE A 352 15.47 14.95 21.05
N ASP A 353 15.02 15.20 22.28
CA ASP A 353 15.75 14.77 23.48
C ASP A 353 15.12 13.55 24.16
N MET A 354 15.75 12.40 23.95
CA MET A 354 15.25 11.06 24.27
C MET A 354 15.09 10.71 25.78
N ASP A 355 14.97 11.73 26.63
CA ASP A 355 14.94 11.62 28.10
C ASP A 355 13.51 11.35 28.64
N ASN A 356 12.47 11.98 28.07
CA ASN A 356 11.07 11.70 28.42
C ASN A 356 10.27 11.21 27.22
N MET A 357 9.89 9.93 27.22
CA MET A 357 9.16 9.30 26.12
C MET A 357 7.82 9.99 25.77
N LYS A 358 7.10 10.53 26.77
CA LYS A 358 5.86 11.27 26.51
C LYS A 358 6.13 12.49 25.64
N ASP A 359 7.05 13.33 26.10
CA ASP A 359 7.37 14.61 25.48
C ASP A 359 7.98 14.37 24.10
N ASN A 360 8.77 13.30 23.92
CA ASN A 360 9.26 12.86 22.61
C ASN A 360 8.13 12.54 21.63
N VAL A 361 7.13 11.73 22.02
CA VAL A 361 5.98 11.43 21.15
C VAL A 361 5.22 12.71 20.79
N GLU A 362 4.94 13.58 21.76
CA GLU A 362 4.25 14.85 21.53
C GLU A 362 5.04 15.78 20.59
N GLU A 363 6.35 15.91 20.82
CA GLU A 363 7.24 16.77 20.03
C GLU A 363 7.40 16.26 18.60
N ILE A 364 7.64 14.96 18.41
CA ILE A 364 7.73 14.35 17.07
C ILE A 364 6.42 14.55 16.32
N VAL A 365 5.27 14.34 16.96
CA VAL A 365 3.96 14.52 16.30
C VAL A 365 3.79 15.97 15.84
N LYS A 366 3.97 16.96 16.73
CA LYS A 366 3.87 18.39 16.37
C LYS A 366 4.83 18.78 15.25
N ALA A 367 6.07 18.32 15.33
CA ALA A 367 7.13 18.59 14.37
C ALA A 367 6.89 17.96 12.98
N SER A 368 6.06 16.92 12.91
CA SER A 368 5.77 16.16 11.68
C SER A 368 4.50 16.61 10.96
N VAL A 369 3.72 17.57 11.49
CA VAL A 369 2.49 18.03 10.83
C VAL A 369 2.82 18.93 9.64
N CYS A 370 2.65 18.42 8.43
CA CYS A 370 2.79 19.18 7.20
C CYS A 370 1.85 18.67 6.10
N ASN A 371 1.54 19.54 5.13
CA ASN A 371 0.79 19.15 3.93
C ASN A 371 1.70 18.71 2.78
N GLU A 372 3.01 18.90 2.92
CA GLU A 372 4.00 18.74 1.85
C GLU A 372 5.37 18.33 2.42
N ILE A 373 6.06 17.44 1.70
CA ILE A 373 7.46 17.07 1.87
C ILE A 373 8.22 17.59 0.65
N ASN A 374 9.03 18.64 0.82
CA ASN A 374 9.93 19.12 -0.23
C ASN A 374 11.29 18.40 -0.08
N VAL A 375 11.57 17.51 -1.02
CA VAL A 375 12.71 16.58 -0.95
C VAL A 375 14.03 17.29 -1.26
N GLU A 376 14.05 18.15 -2.27
CA GLU A 376 15.26 18.93 -2.62
C GLU A 376 15.63 19.88 -1.49
N ALA A 377 14.68 20.60 -0.91
CA ALA A 377 14.98 21.52 0.18
C ALA A 377 15.44 20.78 1.47
N ALA A 378 15.04 19.51 1.66
CA ALA A 378 15.59 18.65 2.72
C ALA A 378 17.02 18.17 2.41
N LEU A 379 17.36 17.91 1.14
CA LEU A 379 18.72 17.63 0.71
C LEU A 379 19.63 18.86 0.80
N ASP A 380 19.15 20.01 0.36
CA ASP A 380 19.86 21.29 0.43
C ASP A 380 20.18 21.69 1.87
N LEU A 381 19.29 21.38 2.81
CA LEU A 381 19.55 21.54 4.24
C LEU A 381 20.78 20.71 4.70
N ILE A 382 20.90 19.46 4.23
CA ILE A 382 22.05 18.59 4.55
C ILE A 382 23.31 19.10 3.85
N LEU A 383 23.24 19.38 2.54
CA LEU A 383 24.36 19.88 1.74
C LEU A 383 24.90 21.21 2.28
N PHE A 384 24.02 22.16 2.60
CA PHE A 384 24.38 23.45 3.18
C PHE A 384 25.02 23.28 4.56
N ALA A 385 24.49 22.41 5.41
CA ALA A 385 25.10 22.11 6.70
C ALA A 385 26.47 21.45 6.55
N ALA A 386 26.65 20.60 5.54
CA ALA A 386 27.93 19.96 5.25
C ALA A 386 28.99 20.97 4.81
N ILE A 387 28.69 21.80 3.81
CA ILE A 387 29.57 22.86 3.31
C ILE A 387 29.90 23.86 4.43
N LYS A 388 28.88 24.35 5.14
CA LYS A 388 29.05 25.38 6.19
C LYS A 388 29.91 24.92 7.37
N HIS A 389 29.90 23.62 7.68
CA HIS A 389 30.59 23.06 8.84
C HIS A 389 31.77 22.15 8.49
N GLY A 390 32.17 22.08 7.21
CA GLY A 390 33.28 21.23 6.76
C GLY A 390 33.06 19.75 7.08
N ILE A 391 31.86 19.23 6.86
CA ILE A 391 31.50 17.84 7.18
C ILE A 391 32.01 16.93 6.06
N ASN A 392 32.93 16.02 6.39
CA ASN A 392 33.40 14.96 5.50
C ASN A 392 32.26 14.02 5.08
N GLU A 393 32.42 13.37 3.92
CA GLU A 393 31.44 12.40 3.38
C GLU A 393 31.07 11.28 4.37
N GLU A 394 32.05 10.76 5.12
CA GLU A 394 31.89 9.76 6.19
C GLU A 394 30.95 10.19 7.35
N HIS A 395 30.53 11.44 7.37
CA HIS A 395 29.64 12.03 8.38
C HIS A 395 28.32 12.57 7.80
N ILE A 396 28.10 12.42 6.49
CA ILE A 396 26.80 12.58 5.83
C ILE A 396 25.91 11.39 6.20
N PRO A 397 24.59 11.58 6.43
CA PRO A 397 23.71 10.46 6.72
C PRO A 397 23.65 9.57 5.49
N THR A 398 23.91 8.27 5.63
CA THR A 398 23.90 7.31 4.52
C THR A 398 22.57 7.24 3.79
N ARG A 399 21.46 7.53 4.50
CA ARG A 399 20.08 7.31 4.04
C ARG A 399 19.18 8.44 4.55
N LEU A 400 18.18 8.83 3.74
CA LEU A 400 17.15 9.80 4.10
C LEU A 400 15.77 9.18 3.88
N LEU A 401 15.04 8.94 4.97
CA LEU A 401 13.74 8.27 4.98
C LEU A 401 12.61 9.29 5.12
N PHE A 402 11.84 9.44 4.04
CA PHE A 402 10.59 10.18 4.00
C PHE A 402 9.42 9.22 4.29
N ILE A 403 8.73 9.41 5.41
CA ILE A 403 7.51 8.67 5.75
C ILE A 403 6.31 9.58 5.44
N ILE A 404 5.42 9.11 4.57
CA ILE A 404 4.41 9.94 3.93
C ILE A 404 3.01 9.46 4.31
N ASP A 405 2.22 10.35 4.93
CA ASP A 405 0.78 10.15 5.03
C ASP A 405 0.11 10.30 3.65
N PRO A 406 -0.89 9.48 3.28
CA PRO A 406 -1.62 9.60 2.01
C PRO A 406 -2.35 10.93 1.75
N GLY A 407 -2.37 11.86 2.71
CA GLY A 407 -2.85 13.25 2.54
C GLY A 407 -1.75 14.31 2.48
N CYS A 408 -0.47 13.92 2.42
CA CYS A 408 0.67 14.81 2.19
C CYS A 408 1.12 14.73 0.73
N LYS A 409 1.45 15.88 0.14
CA LYS A 409 2.14 15.96 -1.16
C LYS A 409 3.65 15.72 -0.98
N ILE A 410 4.32 15.34 -2.06
CA ILE A 410 5.79 15.30 -2.15
C ILE A 410 6.18 16.16 -3.35
N SER A 411 7.23 16.96 -3.24
CA SER A 411 7.71 17.88 -4.27
C SER A 411 9.24 17.94 -4.37
N MET A 412 9.71 18.43 -5.52
CA MET A 412 11.04 19.02 -5.73
C MET A 412 10.85 20.49 -6.13
N LEU A 413 11.91 21.30 -6.09
CA LEU A 413 11.81 22.72 -6.46
C LEU A 413 11.58 22.94 -7.97
N SER A 414 11.75 21.91 -8.80
CA SER A 414 11.73 22.01 -10.26
C SER A 414 10.35 22.23 -10.89
N LYS A 415 9.28 21.60 -10.39
CA LYS A 415 7.90 21.82 -10.89
C LYS A 415 6.87 21.67 -9.76
N GLY A 416 6.00 22.68 -9.63
CA GLY A 416 4.81 22.59 -8.78
C GLY A 416 3.84 21.54 -9.32
N ASN A 417 3.74 20.39 -8.65
CA ASN A 417 2.81 19.35 -9.05
C ASN A 417 1.36 19.74 -8.67
N ASN A 418 0.71 20.50 -9.56
CA ASN A 418 -0.71 20.86 -9.45
C ASN A 418 -1.66 19.66 -9.57
N LYS A 419 -1.16 18.48 -9.96
CA LYS A 419 -1.94 17.24 -10.00
C LYS A 419 -1.89 16.49 -8.67
N ASP A 420 -3.01 15.91 -8.26
CA ASP A 420 -3.11 14.94 -7.13
C ASP A 420 -2.42 13.58 -7.42
N THR A 421 -1.49 13.55 -8.38
CA THR A 421 -0.67 12.38 -8.72
C THR A 421 0.45 12.21 -7.70
N PRO A 422 0.68 10.99 -7.18
CA PRO A 422 1.87 10.73 -6.38
C PRO A 422 3.14 11.04 -7.17
N TYR A 423 4.02 11.84 -6.57
CA TYR A 423 5.27 12.25 -7.20
C TYR A 423 6.31 11.12 -7.17
N PHE A 424 6.99 10.95 -8.31
CA PHE A 424 8.15 10.09 -8.48
C PHE A 424 9.30 10.99 -8.89
N VAL A 425 10.49 10.80 -8.31
CA VAL A 425 11.66 11.55 -8.75
C VAL A 425 12.02 11.09 -10.16
N ASN A 426 12.02 12.02 -11.12
CA ASN A 426 12.42 11.69 -12.48
C ASN A 426 13.95 11.74 -12.62
N ALA A 427 14.49 11.19 -13.71
CA ALA A 427 15.93 11.06 -13.89
C ALA A 427 16.65 12.42 -14.00
N GLU A 428 16.09 13.38 -14.71
CA GLU A 428 16.65 14.73 -14.91
C GLU A 428 16.71 15.51 -13.59
N GLU A 429 15.63 15.46 -12.81
CA GLU A 429 15.55 16.10 -11.49
C GLU A 429 16.59 15.53 -10.53
N PHE A 430 16.85 14.21 -10.59
CA PHE A 430 17.87 13.58 -9.78
C PHE A 430 19.29 13.94 -10.23
N GLU A 431 19.59 13.85 -11.52
CA GLU A 431 20.93 14.16 -12.04
C GLU A 431 21.31 15.62 -11.76
N ARG A 432 20.38 16.58 -11.89
CA ARG A 432 20.61 17.98 -11.48
C ARG A 432 20.98 18.11 -9.98
N ILE A 433 20.31 17.36 -9.10
CA ILE A 433 20.65 17.36 -7.66
C ILE A 433 22.00 16.67 -7.44
N LYS A 434 22.33 15.64 -8.22
CA LYS A 434 23.59 14.88 -8.15
C LYS A 434 24.79 15.70 -8.61
N GLU A 435 24.65 16.49 -9.67
CA GLU A 435 25.64 17.50 -10.07
C GLU A 435 25.89 18.51 -8.94
N LYS A 436 24.82 19.06 -8.37
CA LYS A 436 24.88 20.03 -7.25
C LYS A 436 25.62 19.50 -6.02
N TRP A 437 25.43 18.22 -5.67
CA TRP A 437 26.16 17.55 -4.59
C TRP A 437 27.61 17.20 -4.98
N SER A 438 27.85 16.80 -6.23
CA SER A 438 29.18 16.49 -6.76
C SER A 438 30.11 17.72 -6.75
N CYS A 439 29.57 18.92 -7.00
CA CYS A 439 30.30 20.18 -6.86
C CYS A 439 30.84 20.45 -5.44
N ALA A 440 30.31 19.78 -4.41
CA ALA A 440 30.81 19.82 -3.03
C ALA A 440 31.71 18.62 -2.67
N ASN A 441 32.01 17.72 -3.61
CA ASN A 441 32.65 16.42 -3.40
C ASN A 441 31.89 15.54 -2.39
N LEU A 442 30.55 15.51 -2.47
CA LEU A 442 29.69 14.69 -1.61
C LEU A 442 28.72 13.85 -2.44
N ASN A 443 28.44 12.62 -1.99
CA ASN A 443 27.40 11.77 -2.56
C ASN A 443 26.03 12.03 -1.91
N ILE A 444 24.96 11.91 -2.69
CA ILE A 444 23.58 12.03 -2.17
C ILE A 444 23.27 10.80 -1.28
N PRO A 445 22.65 10.98 -0.10
CA PRO A 445 22.09 9.89 0.69
C PRO A 445 21.11 9.02 -0.12
N HIS A 446 21.08 7.71 0.13
CA HIS A 446 20.06 6.86 -0.48
C HIS A 446 18.66 7.28 0.00
N LEU A 447 17.76 7.62 -0.93
CA LEU A 447 16.46 8.19 -0.63
C LEU A 447 15.39 7.11 -0.51
N ILE A 448 14.62 7.17 0.57
CA ILE A 448 13.57 6.18 0.84
C ILE A 448 12.24 6.88 1.00
N PHE A 449 11.24 6.49 0.21
CA PHE A 449 9.89 7.02 0.25
C PHE A 449 8.92 5.95 0.75
N TRP A 450 8.52 6.01 2.03
CA TRP A 450 7.59 5.07 2.63
C TRP A 450 6.17 5.66 2.72
N ASN A 451 5.29 5.26 1.81
CA ASN A 451 3.88 5.68 1.79
C ASN A 451 3.01 4.73 2.61
N ILE A 452 2.44 5.23 3.71
CA ILE A 452 1.73 4.42 4.69
C ILE A 452 0.21 4.47 4.46
N ASP A 453 -0.28 3.49 3.70
CA ASP A 453 -1.71 3.31 3.43
C ASP A 453 -2.44 2.56 4.58
N LYS A 454 -3.78 2.48 4.48
CA LYS A 454 -4.62 1.85 5.53
C LYS A 454 -4.44 0.33 5.70
N ARG A 455 -3.63 -0.35 4.89
CA ARG A 455 -3.62 -1.82 4.77
C ARG A 455 -2.24 -2.40 5.04
N ARG A 456 -2.13 -3.20 6.12
CA ARG A 456 -0.95 -4.05 6.37
C ARG A 456 -0.74 -5.10 5.28
N GLU A 457 -1.81 -5.45 4.54
CA GLU A 457 -1.84 -6.54 3.55
C GLU A 457 -1.33 -6.16 2.14
N SER A 458 -1.00 -4.89 1.89
CA SER A 458 -0.38 -4.41 0.64
C SER A 458 1.02 -3.84 0.90
N ALA A 459 1.73 -4.49 1.83
CA ALA A 459 3.12 -4.24 2.15
C ALA A 459 4.02 -4.66 0.99
N THR A 460 4.83 -3.75 0.45
CA THR A 460 5.75 -4.02 -0.67
C THR A 460 6.88 -3.00 -0.67
N ILE A 461 8.07 -3.40 -1.13
CA ILE A 461 9.25 -2.53 -1.31
C ILE A 461 9.75 -2.69 -2.74
N ILE A 462 10.13 -1.57 -3.35
CA ILE A 462 10.54 -1.43 -4.74
C ILE A 462 11.80 -0.53 -4.78
N LYS A 463 12.98 -1.11 -5.02
CA LYS A 463 14.22 -0.32 -5.23
C LYS A 463 14.24 0.20 -6.65
N TYR A 464 13.85 1.45 -6.86
CA TYR A 464 13.72 2.05 -8.21
C TYR A 464 15.09 2.18 -8.90
N SER A 465 16.12 2.57 -8.16
CA SER A 465 17.53 2.51 -8.59
C SER A 465 18.44 2.38 -7.36
N ASP A 466 19.75 2.38 -7.56
CA ASP A 466 20.71 2.44 -6.44
C ASP A 466 20.56 3.67 -5.54
N ASN A 467 19.88 4.72 -6.03
CA ASN A 467 19.67 5.97 -5.29
C ASN A 467 18.30 6.08 -4.61
N PHE A 468 17.33 5.22 -4.97
CA PHE A 468 15.94 5.34 -4.50
C PHE A 468 15.28 4.01 -4.14
N THR A 469 14.63 3.96 -2.98
CA THR A 469 13.71 2.90 -2.59
C THR A 469 12.31 3.47 -2.29
N TYR A 470 11.28 2.85 -2.85
CA TYR A 470 9.89 3.11 -2.48
C TYR A 470 9.35 1.96 -1.62
N ALA A 471 8.65 2.29 -0.54
CA ALA A 471 8.03 1.34 0.37
C ALA A 471 6.55 1.68 0.55
N PHE A 472 5.72 0.64 0.73
CA PHE A 472 4.26 0.78 0.75
C PHE A 472 3.61 0.01 1.88
N GLY A 473 2.45 0.50 2.30
CA GLY A 473 1.67 -0.13 3.35
C GLY A 473 2.38 -0.03 4.70
N TYR A 474 2.02 -0.93 5.62
CA TYR A 474 2.48 -0.85 7.00
C TYR A 474 2.53 -2.24 7.61
N SER A 475 3.72 -2.83 7.63
CA SER A 475 3.93 -4.14 8.20
C SER A 475 5.34 -4.26 8.80
N ASN A 476 5.54 -5.34 9.53
CA ASN A 476 6.80 -5.68 10.20
C ASN A 476 7.89 -5.96 9.15
N GLU A 477 7.52 -6.68 8.08
CA GLU A 477 8.35 -7.04 6.93
C GLU A 477 8.94 -5.80 6.27
N VAL A 478 8.11 -4.76 6.04
CA VAL A 478 8.53 -3.51 5.42
C VAL A 478 9.52 -2.79 6.33
N PHE A 479 9.23 -2.69 7.62
CA PHE A 479 10.13 -2.06 8.57
C PHE A 479 11.49 -2.77 8.65
N ILE A 480 11.52 -4.11 8.76
CA ILE A 480 12.76 -4.91 8.80
C ILE A 480 13.58 -4.75 7.50
N SER A 481 12.91 -4.82 6.35
CA SER A 481 13.57 -4.66 5.05
C SER A 481 14.15 -3.25 4.89
N LEU A 482 13.46 -2.22 5.40
CA LEU A 482 13.96 -0.84 5.51
C LEU A 482 15.14 -0.67 6.49
N LEU A 483 15.42 -1.65 7.36
CA LEU A 483 16.61 -1.64 8.22
C LEU A 483 17.81 -2.35 7.59
N ASN A 484 17.58 -3.47 6.90
CA ASN A 484 18.65 -4.31 6.35
C ASN A 484 19.15 -3.86 4.96
N ASP A 485 18.47 -2.89 4.33
CA ASP A 485 18.65 -2.54 2.91
C ASP A 485 18.44 -3.73 1.95
N GLU A 486 17.69 -4.74 2.42
CA GLU A 486 17.30 -5.95 1.69
C GLU A 486 16.23 -5.61 0.63
N SER A 487 16.63 -4.85 -0.40
CA SER A 487 15.76 -4.39 -1.48
C SER A 487 16.26 -4.90 -2.84
N ASN A 488 15.41 -5.70 -3.50
CA ASN A 488 15.65 -6.17 -4.87
C ASN A 488 15.46 -4.98 -5.83
N SER A 489 16.29 -4.86 -6.89
CA SER A 489 16.08 -3.82 -7.90
C SER A 489 14.70 -3.97 -8.55
N THR A 490 14.14 -2.88 -9.06
CA THR A 490 12.82 -2.93 -9.73
C THR A 490 12.85 -3.85 -10.94
N GLN A 491 14.00 -3.94 -11.63
CA GLN A 491 14.19 -4.90 -12.72
C GLN A 491 14.21 -6.34 -12.19
N ASP A 492 14.88 -6.63 -11.07
CA ASP A 492 14.86 -7.97 -10.45
C ASP A 492 13.46 -8.35 -9.95
N LEU A 493 12.71 -7.40 -9.39
CA LEU A 493 11.32 -7.61 -8.95
C LEU A 493 10.40 -7.85 -10.14
N LEU A 494 10.56 -7.08 -11.22
CA LEU A 494 9.83 -7.29 -12.46
C LEU A 494 10.16 -8.66 -13.06
N ASN A 495 11.44 -9.01 -13.19
CA ASN A 495 11.89 -10.31 -13.69
C ASN A 495 11.31 -11.44 -12.83
N LYS A 496 11.42 -11.35 -11.49
CA LYS A 496 10.80 -12.31 -10.55
C LYS A 496 9.30 -12.46 -10.77
N VAL A 497 8.56 -11.37 -11.01
CA VAL A 497 7.11 -11.42 -11.28
C VAL A 497 6.80 -11.99 -12.68
N LEU A 498 7.64 -11.71 -13.68
CA LEU A 498 7.50 -12.27 -15.03
C LEU A 498 7.83 -13.77 -15.08
N GLU A 499 8.71 -14.23 -14.20
CA GLU A 499 9.19 -15.62 -14.08
C GLU A 499 8.43 -16.48 -13.05
N ASP A 500 7.74 -15.88 -12.06
CA ASP A 500 7.01 -16.63 -11.03
C ASP A 500 5.97 -17.56 -11.68
N ASP A 501 6.05 -18.87 -11.37
CA ASP A 501 5.09 -19.89 -11.78
C ASP A 501 3.64 -19.47 -11.45
N ARG A 502 3.45 -18.61 -10.43
CA ARG A 502 2.19 -17.94 -10.10
C ARG A 502 1.51 -17.29 -11.30
N TYR A 503 2.28 -16.63 -12.19
CA TYR A 503 1.78 -15.85 -13.34
C TYR A 503 2.06 -16.52 -14.69
N LYS A 504 2.65 -17.73 -14.70
CA LYS A 504 2.96 -18.51 -15.90
C LYS A 504 1.76 -18.88 -16.76
N ALA A 505 0.58 -18.99 -16.13
CA ALA A 505 -0.69 -19.23 -16.83
C ALA A 505 -1.19 -18.00 -17.61
N VAL A 506 -0.62 -16.81 -17.36
CA VAL A 506 -0.91 -15.61 -18.17
C VAL A 506 -0.14 -15.71 -19.47
N ILE A 507 -0.88 -15.92 -20.56
CA ILE A 507 -0.33 -16.11 -21.91
C ILE A 507 -0.37 -14.85 -22.75
#